data_AF-A0A538GZR7-F1
#
_entry.id   AF-A0A538GZR7-F1
#
_cell.length_a   1.000
_cell.length_b   1.000
_cell.length_c   1.000
_cell.angle_alpha   90.00
_cell.angle_beta   90.00
_cell.angle_gamma   90.00
#
_symmetry.space_group_name_H-M   'P 1'
#
loop_
_entity.id
_entity.type
_entity.pdbx_description
1 polymer ?
#
loop_
_entity_poly.entity_id
_entity_poly.type
_entity_poly.pdbx_seq_one_letter_code
_entity_poly.pdbx_strand_id
1 'polypeptide(L)'
;MTAPQAVPEMVDLKKEIKLSELFGRKPKAPKAVGPKTSTPFWKKEISLRRKPKPPEPTELAPVADDDWVREQLALAAAAAVAEPPPGIHPPVPASELPPLPKEEKKQSLLKKELSFGRKPKAPKEPKQKKPKTESKPFWKQDLSLARKPKASKSPKAPKPKAPKRLVGLKIGASGLAAARVANNGQAELLQLAREPLDPGVVVGGELRDPEALSEALKAFFRKHKLPRRGIRLGIANNRIGVRTLDIVGIADPKQLANAIRFRAQEALPIPVEEAVLDYRILSESETEEGERICRVLLVVAYRELVDRYLAACRKAGLTVVGIDLEAFALLRSLSAPRRADEAAPEAALVAVAIGHDRSTFAVSDGTVCEFTRVLEWGGHALDAAVAQALDLTPPQAEPIKRTLSLAVGPAPEGLTDEQTEAAREAMRRQVQTFARELVSSLQFYQGQPGSLG
;
A
#
# COMPACT_ATOMS: atom_id res chain seq x y z
N MET A 1 4.15 42.69 43.24
CA MET A 1 2.74 42.56 42.77
C MET A 1 2.74 42.79 41.28
N THR A 2 2.71 41.71 40.51
CA THR A 2 2.45 41.70 39.06
C THR A 2 2.00 40.29 38.72
N ALA A 3 0.80 40.19 38.14
CA ALA A 3 0.07 38.94 37.94
C ALA A 3 0.71 38.03 36.88
N PRO A 4 0.56 36.70 36.98
CA PRO A 4 1.00 35.79 35.94
C PRO A 4 0.03 35.84 34.75
N GLN A 5 0.58 36.05 33.54
CA GLN A 5 -0.16 35.99 32.28
C GLN A 5 -0.50 34.54 31.90
N ALA A 6 -1.68 34.38 31.33
CA ALA A 6 -2.31 33.11 31.00
C ALA A 6 -1.64 32.38 29.82
N VAL A 7 -1.54 31.06 29.97
CA VAL A 7 -1.12 30.09 28.94
C VAL A 7 -2.27 29.91 27.92
N PRO A 8 -2.03 29.94 26.59
CA PRO A 8 -3.06 29.55 25.63
C PRO A 8 -3.11 28.01 25.48
N GLU A 9 -4.33 27.49 25.52
CA GLU A 9 -4.67 26.07 25.39
C GLU A 9 -4.18 25.42 24.09
N MET A 10 -3.64 24.20 24.23
CA MET A 10 -3.31 23.23 23.20
C MET A 10 -4.52 22.93 22.28
N VAL A 11 -4.34 23.13 20.98
CA VAL A 11 -5.32 22.75 19.94
C VAL A 11 -5.19 21.25 19.64
N ASP A 12 -6.25 20.49 19.96
CA ASP A 12 -6.39 19.05 19.67
C ASP A 12 -6.58 18.80 18.15
N LEU A 13 -5.48 18.50 17.44
CA LEU A 13 -5.47 18.15 16.01
C LEU A 13 -5.76 16.65 15.80
N LYS A 14 -7.04 16.27 15.90
CA LYS A 14 -7.53 15.00 15.34
C LYS A 14 -8.68 15.25 14.37
N LYS A 15 -8.41 15.16 13.06
CA LYS A 15 -9.41 14.85 12.03
C LYS A 15 -8.75 14.33 10.74
N GLU A 16 -8.74 13.01 10.58
CA GLU A 16 -8.69 12.36 9.27
C GLU A 16 -9.98 12.74 8.50
N ILE A 17 -9.83 13.32 7.32
CA ILE A 17 -10.96 13.63 6.44
C ILE A 17 -11.54 12.32 5.92
N LYS A 18 -12.73 11.96 6.40
CA LYS A 18 -13.57 10.94 5.78
C LYS A 18 -14.36 11.58 4.65
N LEU A 19 -14.35 10.95 3.48
CA LEU A 19 -15.15 11.24 2.29
C LEU A 19 -16.70 11.20 2.50
N SER A 20 -17.19 11.13 3.74
CA SER A 20 -18.62 11.02 4.08
C SER A 20 -19.24 12.23 4.80
N GLU A 21 -18.51 13.33 5.03
CA GLU A 21 -19.01 14.47 5.84
C GLU A 21 -19.33 15.76 5.02
N LEU A 22 -20.01 15.60 3.89
CA LEU A 22 -20.48 16.70 3.03
C LEU A 22 -21.90 17.22 3.33
N PHE A 23 -22.57 16.80 4.42
CA PHE A 23 -23.90 17.31 4.77
C PHE A 23 -24.01 17.64 6.27
N GLY A 24 -24.20 18.93 6.56
CA GLY A 24 -24.10 19.50 7.90
C GLY A 24 -25.38 19.52 8.73
N ARG A 25 -25.21 19.81 10.03
CA ARG A 25 -26.00 20.78 10.81
C ARG A 25 -25.37 20.99 12.20
N LYS A 26 -25.41 22.26 12.67
CA LYS A 26 -24.95 22.79 13.97
C LYS A 26 -26.05 22.67 15.08
N PRO A 27 -25.93 23.28 16.29
CA PRO A 27 -25.36 22.70 17.52
C PRO A 27 -26.31 22.86 18.76
N LYS A 28 -25.94 22.36 19.95
CA LYS A 28 -26.15 23.10 21.24
C LYS A 28 -25.50 22.43 22.47
N ALA A 29 -25.21 23.31 23.43
CA ALA A 29 -24.35 23.18 24.61
C ALA A 29 -25.12 22.78 25.91
N PRO A 30 -24.44 22.60 27.07
CA PRO A 30 -24.71 21.58 28.09
C PRO A 30 -25.39 22.07 29.39
N LYS A 31 -25.77 21.15 30.29
CA LYS A 31 -25.90 21.39 31.74
C LYS A 31 -25.51 20.17 32.59
N ALA A 32 -25.07 20.47 33.81
CA ALA A 32 -24.26 19.69 34.75
C ALA A 32 -25.07 18.93 35.84
N VAL A 33 -24.29 18.23 36.69
CA VAL A 33 -24.46 17.97 38.15
C VAL A 33 -24.53 16.48 38.56
N GLY A 34 -23.49 16.03 39.27
CA GLY A 34 -23.60 15.49 40.64
C GLY A 34 -23.65 13.96 40.85
N PRO A 35 -23.19 13.47 42.03
CA PRO A 35 -22.44 12.21 42.15
C PRO A 35 -23.19 11.10 42.94
N LYS A 36 -22.61 9.88 42.98
CA LYS A 36 -22.59 8.88 44.11
C LYS A 36 -22.18 7.49 43.59
N THR A 37 -20.97 6.99 43.93
CA THR A 37 -20.63 6.08 45.05
C THR A 37 -21.37 4.74 45.07
N SER A 38 -20.64 3.63 44.87
CA SER A 38 -20.66 2.43 45.72
C SER A 38 -19.72 1.35 45.17
N THR A 39 -18.79 0.93 46.00
CA THR A 39 -17.82 -0.16 45.81
C THR A 39 -18.38 -1.49 46.41
N PRO A 40 -17.67 -2.63 46.45
CA PRO A 40 -17.98 -3.81 45.64
C PRO A 40 -18.28 -5.08 46.47
N PHE A 41 -18.56 -6.20 45.79
CA PHE A 41 -18.83 -7.49 46.43
C PHE A 41 -18.11 -8.62 45.65
N TRP A 42 -16.99 -9.08 46.22
CA TRP A 42 -16.46 -10.46 46.31
C TRP A 42 -15.04 -10.72 45.81
N LYS A 43 -14.19 -11.02 46.80
CA LYS A 43 -13.06 -11.97 46.74
C LYS A 43 -13.61 -13.39 46.96
N LYS A 44 -13.19 -14.34 46.14
CA LYS A 44 -12.63 -15.60 46.66
C LYS A 44 -11.71 -16.25 45.62
N GLU A 45 -10.62 -16.75 46.17
CA GLU A 45 -9.39 -17.29 45.60
C GLU A 45 -9.59 -18.38 44.55
N ILE A 46 -8.80 -18.31 43.46
CA ILE A 46 -8.35 -19.48 42.70
C ILE A 46 -6.88 -19.28 42.31
N SER A 47 -6.04 -20.08 42.98
CA SER A 47 -4.72 -20.63 42.62
C SER A 47 -3.74 -19.83 41.76
N LEU A 48 -2.58 -19.58 42.36
CA LEU A 48 -1.28 -19.30 41.74
C LEU A 48 -0.96 -20.29 40.60
N ARG A 49 -1.01 -19.82 39.35
CA ARG A 49 -0.14 -20.29 38.26
C ARG A 49 0.63 -19.09 37.74
N ARG A 50 1.96 -19.14 37.87
CA ARG A 50 2.88 -18.17 37.25
C ARG A 50 2.57 -18.08 35.76
N LYS A 51 2.27 -16.88 35.27
CA LYS A 51 2.25 -16.58 33.84
C LYS A 51 3.67 -16.81 33.29
N PRO A 52 3.85 -17.49 32.14
CA PRO A 52 5.15 -17.49 31.49
C PRO A 52 5.51 -16.06 31.09
N LYS A 53 6.75 -15.66 31.39
CA LYS A 53 7.34 -14.38 30.95
C LYS A 53 7.22 -14.32 29.42
N PRO A 54 6.73 -13.21 28.81
CA PRO A 54 6.78 -13.07 27.36
C PRO A 54 8.25 -13.21 26.92
N PRO A 55 8.54 -13.88 25.80
CA PRO A 55 9.91 -13.93 25.29
C PRO A 55 10.40 -12.49 25.11
N GLU A 56 11.57 -12.18 25.67
CA GLU A 56 12.26 -10.93 25.38
C GLU A 56 12.45 -10.85 23.86
N PRO A 57 12.23 -9.66 23.25
CA PRO A 57 12.48 -9.51 21.83
C PRO A 57 13.95 -9.84 21.58
N THR A 58 14.19 -10.91 20.83
CA THR A 58 15.52 -11.25 20.34
C THR A 58 15.96 -10.09 19.46
N GLU A 59 16.91 -9.28 19.93
CA GLU A 59 17.66 -8.38 19.07
C GLU A 59 18.30 -9.25 17.98
N LEU A 60 17.86 -9.05 16.74
CA LEU A 60 18.50 -9.66 15.59
C LEU A 60 19.87 -9.01 15.47
N ALA A 61 20.92 -9.76 15.81
CA ALA A 61 22.28 -9.34 15.54
C ALA A 61 22.42 -9.01 14.03
N PRO A 62 23.14 -7.94 13.67
CA PRO A 62 23.35 -7.59 12.27
C PRO A 62 24.03 -8.76 11.55
N VAL A 63 23.54 -9.08 10.36
CA VAL A 63 23.99 -10.23 9.55
C VAL A 63 25.41 -9.99 8.96
N ALA A 64 25.93 -8.77 9.06
CA ALA A 64 27.30 -8.40 8.71
C ALA A 64 27.79 -7.31 9.67
N ASP A 65 29.08 -7.35 10.02
CA ASP A 65 29.72 -6.30 10.81
C ASP A 65 30.08 -5.08 9.94
N ASP A 66 30.31 -3.94 10.59
CA ASP A 66 30.56 -2.65 9.91
C ASP A 66 31.81 -2.69 9.02
N ASP A 67 32.78 -3.54 9.34
CA ASP A 67 34.02 -3.69 8.58
C ASP A 67 33.78 -4.41 7.26
N TRP A 68 32.94 -5.46 7.24
CA TRP A 68 32.52 -6.12 6.00
C TRP A 68 31.77 -5.16 5.07
N VAL A 69 30.86 -4.33 5.61
CA VAL A 69 30.10 -3.35 4.81
C VAL A 69 31.04 -2.30 4.18
N ARG A 70 32.01 -1.80 4.95
CA ARG A 70 33.02 -0.84 4.46
C ARG A 70 33.89 -1.44 3.36
N GLU A 71 34.30 -2.70 3.49
CA GLU A 71 35.07 -3.41 2.47
C GLU A 71 34.28 -3.55 1.16
N GLN A 72 33.00 -3.93 1.23
CA GLN A 72 32.15 -4.04 0.04
C GLN A 72 31.87 -2.69 -0.63
N LEU A 73 31.70 -1.62 0.17
CA LEU A 73 31.55 -0.26 -0.34
C LEU A 73 32.83 0.23 -1.05
N ALA A 74 34.00 -0.09 -0.52
CA ALA A 74 35.29 0.25 -1.12
C ALA A 74 35.53 -0.51 -2.45
N LEU A 75 35.20 -1.81 -2.50
CA LEU A 75 35.28 -2.61 -3.73
C LEU A 75 34.30 -2.10 -4.81
N ALA A 76 33.09 -1.72 -4.43
CA ALA A 76 32.11 -1.15 -5.37
C ALA A 76 32.55 0.22 -5.91
N ALA A 77 33.14 1.08 -5.06
CA ALA A 77 33.69 2.37 -5.47
C ALA A 77 34.88 2.21 -6.44
N ALA A 78 35.76 1.23 -6.20
CA ALA A 78 36.86 0.93 -7.10
C ALA A 78 36.39 0.43 -8.48
N ALA A 79 35.31 -0.35 -8.53
CA ALA A 79 34.74 -0.85 -9.78
C ALA A 79 34.03 0.25 -10.61
N ALA A 80 33.45 1.27 -9.96
CA ALA A 80 32.74 2.36 -10.63
C ALA A 80 33.67 3.35 -11.37
N VAL A 81 34.96 3.36 -11.05
CA VAL A 81 35.95 4.25 -11.69
C VAL A 81 36.54 3.62 -12.97
N ALA A 82 36.27 2.34 -13.25
CA ALA A 82 37.05 1.56 -14.22
C ALA A 82 36.49 1.47 -15.66
N GLU A 83 35.39 2.13 -16.04
CA GLU A 83 34.93 2.11 -17.45
C GLU A 83 34.47 3.47 -17.97
N PRO A 84 35.07 4.00 -19.06
CA PRO A 84 34.47 5.10 -19.81
C PRO A 84 33.30 4.60 -20.67
N PRO A 85 32.25 5.41 -20.90
CA PRO A 85 31.08 5.00 -21.66
C PRO A 85 31.43 4.75 -23.14
N PRO A 86 30.82 3.74 -23.80
CA PRO A 86 30.96 3.57 -25.25
C PRO A 86 30.31 4.76 -25.97
N GLY A 87 31.01 5.26 -26.99
CA GLY A 87 30.61 6.42 -27.78
C GLY A 87 29.22 6.26 -28.43
N ILE A 88 28.42 7.31 -28.31
CA ILE A 88 27.10 7.43 -28.92
C ILE A 88 27.27 7.49 -30.44
N HIS A 89 26.77 6.48 -31.17
CA HIS A 89 26.58 6.57 -32.61
C HIS A 89 25.44 7.55 -32.93
N PRO A 90 25.57 8.42 -33.95
CA PRO A 90 24.51 9.35 -34.33
C PRO A 90 23.29 8.62 -34.91
N PRO A 91 22.07 9.18 -34.78
CA PRO A 91 20.84 8.53 -35.22
C PRO A 91 20.79 8.41 -36.75
N VAL A 92 20.34 7.25 -37.22
CA VAL A 92 20.12 6.95 -38.65
C VAL A 92 18.99 7.85 -39.19
N PRO A 93 19.18 8.53 -40.33
CA PRO A 93 18.15 9.37 -40.94
C PRO A 93 16.94 8.55 -41.42
N ALA A 94 15.74 9.16 -41.34
CA ALA A 94 14.45 8.53 -41.65
C ALA A 94 14.30 7.98 -43.08
N SER A 95 15.29 8.18 -43.96
CA SER A 95 15.37 7.64 -45.31
C SER A 95 15.74 6.15 -45.37
N GLU A 96 16.19 5.54 -44.27
CA GLU A 96 16.64 4.13 -44.22
C GLU A 96 15.66 3.17 -43.52
N LEU A 97 14.46 3.64 -43.14
CA LEU A 97 13.41 2.78 -42.57
C LEU A 97 12.56 2.12 -43.67
N PRO A 98 12.24 0.82 -43.59
CA PRO A 98 11.34 0.17 -44.54
C PRO A 98 9.91 0.73 -44.44
N PRO A 99 9.15 0.81 -45.55
CA PRO A 99 7.83 1.42 -45.55
C PRO A 99 6.79 0.52 -44.84
N LEU A 100 5.96 1.15 -44.01
CA LEU A 100 4.83 0.50 -43.33
C LEU A 100 3.70 0.13 -44.32
N PRO A 101 2.96 -0.97 -44.11
CA PRO A 101 1.87 -1.38 -44.99
C PRO A 101 0.67 -0.41 -44.92
N LYS A 102 0.04 -0.15 -46.07
CA LYS A 102 -1.12 0.73 -46.21
C LYS A 102 -2.39 0.07 -45.69
N GLU A 103 -3.12 0.76 -44.81
CA GLU A 103 -4.48 0.38 -44.40
C GLU A 103 -5.51 0.70 -45.50
N GLU A 104 -6.27 -0.31 -45.91
CA GLU A 104 -7.44 -0.15 -46.78
C GLU A 104 -8.68 0.28 -45.98
N LYS A 105 -9.27 1.40 -46.39
CA LYS A 105 -10.63 1.80 -46.00
C LYS A 105 -11.65 0.91 -46.71
N LYS A 106 -12.56 0.28 -45.96
CA LYS A 106 -13.86 -0.15 -46.50
C LYS A 106 -15.00 0.54 -45.76
N GLN A 107 -15.67 1.41 -46.52
CA GLN A 107 -16.94 2.01 -46.19
C GLN A 107 -18.09 0.99 -46.26
N SER A 108 -19.10 1.30 -45.47
CA SER A 108 -20.45 0.74 -45.39
C SER A 108 -21.12 0.48 -46.74
N LEU A 109 -21.99 -0.55 -46.79
CA LEU A 109 -23.22 -0.67 -47.59
C LEU A 109 -23.81 -2.07 -47.23
N LEU A 110 -24.98 -2.22 -46.59
CA LEU A 110 -26.28 -2.20 -47.25
C LEU A 110 -27.42 -2.23 -46.21
N LYS A 111 -28.42 -1.37 -46.45
CA LYS A 111 -29.79 -1.46 -45.96
C LYS A 111 -30.61 -2.41 -46.86
N LYS A 112 -31.52 -3.19 -46.25
CA LYS A 112 -32.87 -3.53 -46.76
C LYS A 112 -33.62 -4.18 -45.58
N GLU A 113 -34.55 -3.45 -44.94
CA GLU A 113 -35.98 -3.48 -45.24
C GLU A 113 -36.59 -4.88 -45.08
N LEU A 114 -37.27 -5.10 -43.94
CA LEU A 114 -38.42 -5.99 -43.79
C LEU A 114 -39.21 -5.56 -42.55
N SER A 115 -40.22 -4.74 -42.83
CA SER A 115 -41.39 -4.52 -42.00
C SER A 115 -42.25 -5.79 -41.97
N PHE A 116 -42.85 -6.16 -40.83
CA PHE A 116 -44.19 -6.76 -40.76
C PHE A 116 -44.69 -6.86 -39.31
N GLY A 117 -45.78 -6.15 -39.03
CA GLY A 117 -46.97 -6.75 -38.42
C GLY A 117 -46.96 -7.08 -36.92
N ARG A 118 -47.32 -6.08 -36.09
CA ARG A 118 -47.85 -6.30 -34.74
C ARG A 118 -49.37 -6.11 -34.75
N LYS A 119 -50.14 -7.09 -34.23
CA LYS A 119 -51.48 -7.00 -33.61
C LYS A 119 -52.05 -8.42 -33.38
N PRO A 120 -53.07 -8.64 -32.52
CA PRO A 120 -53.28 -8.16 -31.16
C PRO A 120 -53.76 -9.29 -30.20
N LYS A 121 -53.80 -9.05 -28.89
CA LYS A 121 -54.75 -9.74 -27.99
C LYS A 121 -55.24 -8.78 -26.91
N ALA A 122 -56.55 -8.61 -26.86
CA ALA A 122 -57.37 -8.04 -25.78
C ALA A 122 -58.67 -8.86 -25.73
N PRO A 123 -59.55 -8.78 -24.71
CA PRO A 123 -59.42 -8.11 -23.41
C PRO A 123 -59.85 -9.02 -22.21
N LYS A 124 -59.54 -8.59 -20.98
CA LYS A 124 -60.44 -8.78 -19.82
C LYS A 124 -60.38 -7.52 -18.95
N GLU A 125 -61.53 -6.89 -18.77
CA GLU A 125 -61.83 -5.77 -17.88
C GLU A 125 -62.76 -6.26 -16.74
N PRO A 126 -63.14 -5.46 -15.72
CA PRO A 126 -62.33 -4.60 -14.85
C PRO A 126 -62.82 -4.67 -13.37
N LYS A 127 -62.17 -3.93 -12.46
CA LYS A 127 -62.68 -3.27 -11.21
C LYS A 127 -61.47 -3.04 -10.27
N GLN A 128 -61.19 -1.91 -9.63
CA GLN A 128 -61.84 -0.61 -9.45
C GLN A 128 -60.75 0.45 -9.20
N LYS A 129 -60.98 1.68 -9.68
CA LYS A 129 -60.21 2.89 -9.36
C LYS A 129 -60.61 3.42 -7.97
N LYS A 130 -59.65 3.95 -7.22
CA LYS A 130 -59.87 5.08 -6.30
C LYS A 130 -58.76 6.14 -6.48
N PRO A 131 -59.10 7.43 -6.34
CA PRO A 131 -58.39 8.53 -7.01
C PRO A 131 -57.23 9.08 -6.19
N LYS A 132 -56.33 9.78 -6.89
CA LYS A 132 -55.36 10.72 -6.32
C LYS A 132 -56.12 11.88 -5.68
N THR A 133 -55.67 12.36 -4.52
CA THR A 133 -55.92 13.75 -4.13
C THR A 133 -54.75 14.28 -3.32
N GLU A 134 -54.40 15.51 -3.69
CA GLU A 134 -53.34 16.35 -3.19
C GLU A 134 -53.57 16.81 -1.75
N SER A 135 -52.53 17.45 -1.24
CA SER A 135 -52.21 17.66 0.16
C SER A 135 -52.84 18.91 0.80
N LYS A 136 -53.06 18.77 2.12
CA LYS A 136 -53.15 19.77 3.21
C LYS A 136 -54.42 20.64 3.27
N PRO A 137 -54.75 21.21 4.45
CA PRO A 137 -54.38 20.87 5.84
C PRO A 137 -55.62 20.78 6.77
N PHE A 138 -55.49 20.13 7.93
CA PHE A 138 -56.51 20.27 8.98
C PHE A 138 -55.84 20.25 10.35
N TRP A 139 -55.63 21.45 10.89
CA TRP A 139 -55.34 21.64 12.31
C TRP A 139 -56.66 21.53 13.09
N LYS A 140 -56.56 20.93 14.28
CA LYS A 140 -57.55 20.79 15.36
C LYS A 140 -58.47 19.58 15.27
N GLN A 141 -58.15 18.57 16.05
CA GLN A 141 -59.03 18.16 17.14
C GLN A 141 -58.26 17.32 18.17
N ASP A 142 -58.19 17.87 19.38
CA ASP A 142 -58.02 17.10 20.61
C ASP A 142 -59.08 16.01 20.70
N LEU A 143 -58.70 14.84 21.23
CA LEU A 143 -59.35 14.22 22.39
C LEU A 143 -58.66 12.90 22.74
N SER A 144 -58.04 12.92 23.94
CA SER A 144 -58.04 11.88 24.98
C SER A 144 -57.85 10.41 24.58
N LEU A 145 -56.83 9.77 25.17
CA LEU A 145 -57.02 8.76 26.22
C LEU A 145 -55.67 8.20 26.69
N ALA A 146 -55.54 8.08 28.01
CA ALA A 146 -54.33 7.78 28.74
C ALA A 146 -53.65 6.45 28.35
N ARG A 147 -52.31 6.49 28.20
CA ARG A 147 -51.45 5.30 28.28
C ARG A 147 -50.21 5.63 29.10
N LYS A 148 -50.01 4.86 30.17
CA LYS A 148 -48.87 4.91 31.10
C LYS A 148 -47.53 5.02 30.33
N PRO A 149 -46.60 5.91 30.72
CA PRO A 149 -45.31 5.98 30.04
C PRO A 149 -44.54 4.68 30.33
N LYS A 150 -44.27 3.91 29.28
CA LYS A 150 -43.25 2.87 29.30
C LYS A 150 -41.92 3.54 29.62
N ALA A 151 -41.27 3.07 30.70
CA ALA A 151 -39.94 3.47 31.10
C ALA A 151 -39.01 3.56 29.88
N SER A 152 -38.47 4.76 29.66
CA SER A 152 -37.48 5.02 28.64
C SER A 152 -36.26 4.16 28.95
N LYS A 153 -35.92 3.25 28.04
CA LYS A 153 -34.66 2.52 28.09
C LYS A 153 -33.54 3.58 28.06
N SER A 154 -32.74 3.60 29.11
CA SER A 154 -31.56 4.44 29.22
C SER A 154 -30.64 4.22 28.00
N PRO A 155 -29.94 5.26 27.53
CA PRO A 155 -29.02 5.13 26.41
C PRO A 155 -27.93 4.15 26.82
N LYS A 156 -27.77 3.06 26.06
CA LYS A 156 -26.63 2.15 26.24
C LYS A 156 -25.35 2.98 26.13
N ALA A 157 -24.45 2.78 27.09
CA ALA A 157 -23.07 3.27 27.03
C ALA A 157 -22.50 3.09 25.61
N PRO A 158 -21.65 4.02 25.11
CA PRO A 158 -21.04 3.87 23.80
C PRO A 158 -20.39 2.49 23.77
N LYS A 159 -20.89 1.63 22.88
CA LYS A 159 -20.31 0.31 22.69
C LYS A 159 -18.81 0.54 22.44
N PRO A 160 -17.91 -0.21 23.10
CA PRO A 160 -16.49 -0.13 22.78
C PRO A 160 -16.36 -0.22 21.26
N LYS A 161 -15.67 0.75 20.64
CA LYS A 161 -15.51 0.78 19.19
C LYS A 161 -14.97 -0.59 18.79
N ALA A 162 -15.74 -1.32 17.98
CA ALA A 162 -15.33 -2.63 17.54
C ALA A 162 -13.94 -2.51 16.89
N PRO A 163 -13.05 -3.50 17.09
CA PRO A 163 -11.71 -3.42 16.57
C PRO A 163 -11.72 -3.10 15.08
N LYS A 164 -10.87 -2.15 14.63
CA LYS A 164 -10.63 -1.97 13.20
C LYS A 164 -9.94 -3.24 12.71
N ARG A 165 -10.72 -4.15 12.12
CA ARG A 165 -10.23 -5.37 11.48
C ARG A 165 -10.03 -5.09 10.00
N LEU A 166 -8.81 -5.29 9.53
CA LEU A 166 -8.44 -5.09 8.14
C LEU A 166 -7.77 -6.36 7.61
N VAL A 167 -7.79 -6.52 6.30
CA VAL A 167 -7.00 -7.54 5.60
C VAL A 167 -6.00 -6.80 4.73
N GLY A 168 -4.71 -6.89 5.06
CA GLY A 168 -3.64 -6.50 4.16
C GLY A 168 -3.50 -7.57 3.09
N LEU A 169 -3.56 -7.19 1.82
CA LEU A 169 -3.40 -8.08 0.67
C LEU A 169 -2.17 -7.64 -0.13
N LYS A 170 -1.22 -8.56 -0.34
CA LYS A 170 -0.08 -8.41 -1.23
C LYS A 170 -0.25 -9.35 -2.41
N ILE A 171 -0.07 -8.80 -3.61
CA ILE A 171 -0.11 -9.53 -4.86
C ILE A 171 1.31 -9.47 -5.44
N GLY A 172 2.04 -10.58 -5.34
CA GLY A 172 3.35 -10.76 -5.96
C GLY A 172 3.23 -11.49 -7.31
N ALA A 173 4.35 -11.57 -8.02
CA ALA A 173 4.41 -12.29 -9.30
C ALA A 173 4.25 -13.81 -9.14
N SER A 174 4.80 -14.39 -8.07
CA SER A 174 4.73 -15.83 -7.79
C SER A 174 3.72 -16.23 -6.70
N GLY A 175 3.00 -15.26 -6.10
CA GLY A 175 2.15 -15.59 -4.97
C GLY A 175 1.26 -14.48 -4.45
N LEU A 176 0.16 -14.91 -3.84
CA LEU A 176 -0.76 -14.09 -3.07
C LEU A 176 -0.45 -14.24 -1.59
N ALA A 177 -0.46 -13.14 -0.85
CA ALA A 177 -0.33 -13.15 0.60
C ALA A 177 -1.38 -12.24 1.24
N ALA A 178 -2.00 -12.70 2.32
CA ALA A 178 -2.91 -11.88 3.10
C ALA A 178 -2.66 -12.02 4.60
N ALA A 179 -2.68 -10.87 5.29
CA ALA A 179 -2.61 -10.79 6.74
C ALA A 179 -3.87 -10.10 7.25
N ARG A 180 -4.65 -10.80 8.08
CA ARG A 180 -5.79 -10.23 8.79
C ARG A 180 -5.30 -9.68 10.11
N VAL A 181 -5.46 -8.38 10.31
CA VAL A 181 -4.94 -7.68 11.49
C VAL A 181 -6.08 -6.98 12.22
N ALA A 182 -6.10 -7.07 13.54
CA ALA A 182 -6.87 -6.18 14.39
C ALA A 182 -5.93 -5.11 14.95
N ASN A 183 -6.34 -3.84 14.89
CA ASN A 183 -5.59 -2.76 15.50
C ASN A 183 -6.46 -2.02 16.53
N ASN A 184 -6.11 -2.21 17.80
CA ASN A 184 -6.74 -1.58 18.97
C ASN A 184 -5.73 -0.81 19.82
N GLY A 185 -4.79 -0.12 19.17
CA GLY A 185 -3.65 0.52 19.84
C GLY A 185 -2.40 -0.36 19.84
N GLN A 186 -2.57 -1.68 19.70
CA GLN A 186 -1.52 -2.62 19.31
C GLN A 186 -2.03 -3.46 18.13
N ALA A 187 -1.12 -3.78 17.20
CA ALA A 187 -1.43 -4.61 16.05
C ALA A 187 -1.38 -6.09 16.45
N GLU A 188 -2.48 -6.81 16.24
CA GLU A 188 -2.61 -8.24 16.50
C GLU A 188 -2.83 -8.97 15.17
N LEU A 189 -1.95 -9.92 14.84
CA LEU A 189 -2.12 -10.79 13.70
C LEU A 189 -3.14 -11.88 14.03
N LEU A 190 -4.29 -11.84 13.34
CA LEU A 190 -5.38 -12.79 13.53
C LEU A 190 -5.29 -14.00 12.60
N GLN A 191 -4.76 -13.79 11.39
CA GLN A 191 -4.67 -14.82 10.36
C GLN A 191 -3.62 -14.43 9.32
N LEU A 192 -2.82 -15.39 8.88
CA LEU A 192 -1.92 -15.27 7.74
C LEU A 192 -2.27 -16.35 6.72
N ALA A 193 -2.27 -15.99 5.45
CA ALA A 193 -2.47 -16.93 4.35
C ALA A 193 -1.52 -16.59 3.20
N ARG A 194 -0.96 -17.62 2.56
CA ARG A 194 -0.16 -17.50 1.34
C ARG A 194 -0.52 -18.63 0.38
N GLU A 195 -0.58 -18.33 -0.91
CA GLU A 195 -0.73 -19.33 -1.97
C GLU A 195 0.12 -18.90 -3.17
N PRO A 196 0.61 -19.85 -3.98
CA PRO A 196 1.22 -19.53 -5.25
C PRO A 196 0.24 -18.83 -6.18
N LEU A 197 0.78 -18.04 -7.10
CA LEU A 197 0.07 -17.42 -8.21
C LEU A 197 0.71 -17.93 -9.50
N ASP A 198 -0.10 -18.22 -10.50
CA ASP A 198 0.41 -18.72 -11.77
C ASP A 198 1.33 -17.68 -12.43
N PRO A 199 2.46 -18.12 -13.01
CA PRO A 199 3.38 -17.24 -13.71
C PRO A 199 2.68 -16.46 -14.83
N GLY A 200 3.11 -15.22 -15.04
CA GLY A 200 2.58 -14.37 -16.12
C GLY A 200 1.32 -13.59 -15.75
N VAL A 201 0.62 -13.91 -14.65
CA VAL A 201 -0.54 -13.11 -14.20
C VAL A 201 -0.12 -11.70 -13.79
N VAL A 202 0.96 -11.60 -13.02
CA VAL A 202 1.63 -10.35 -12.67
C VAL A 202 3.10 -10.46 -13.05
N VAL A 203 3.62 -9.49 -13.79
CA VAL A 203 5.00 -9.46 -14.27
C VAL A 203 5.60 -8.10 -13.98
N GLY A 204 6.71 -8.03 -13.25
CA GLY A 204 7.36 -6.76 -12.90
C GLY A 204 6.47 -5.83 -12.06
N GLY A 205 5.41 -6.35 -11.45
CA GLY A 205 4.40 -5.55 -10.73
C GLY A 205 3.30 -4.97 -11.59
N GLU A 206 3.33 -5.20 -12.91
CA GLU A 206 2.21 -4.91 -13.80
C GLU A 206 1.25 -6.11 -13.85
N LEU A 207 -0.05 -5.84 -13.73
CA LEU A 207 -1.10 -6.85 -13.85
C LEU A 207 -1.35 -7.16 -15.33
N ARG A 208 -0.85 -8.29 -15.82
CA ARG A 208 -0.98 -8.73 -17.22
C ARG A 208 -2.32 -9.41 -17.48
N ASP A 209 -2.78 -10.26 -16.56
CA ASP A 209 -4.04 -11.01 -16.68
C ASP A 209 -5.01 -10.70 -15.51
N PRO A 210 -5.89 -9.69 -15.67
CA PRO A 210 -6.89 -9.34 -14.65
C PRO A 210 -7.92 -10.45 -14.39
N GLU A 211 -8.26 -11.25 -15.41
CA GLU A 211 -9.21 -12.36 -15.34
C GLU A 211 -8.66 -13.45 -14.41
N ALA A 212 -7.47 -13.95 -14.72
CA ALA A 212 -6.79 -14.99 -13.93
C ALA A 212 -6.56 -14.53 -12.49
N LEU A 213 -6.12 -13.27 -12.28
CA LEU A 213 -5.97 -12.73 -10.93
C LEU A 213 -7.31 -12.70 -10.18
N SER A 214 -8.39 -12.33 -10.84
CA SER A 214 -9.72 -12.28 -10.21
C SER A 214 -10.18 -13.65 -9.74
N GLU A 215 -9.92 -14.69 -10.52
CA GLU A 215 -10.25 -16.08 -10.18
C GLU A 215 -9.36 -16.61 -9.05
N ALA A 216 -8.05 -16.37 -9.13
CA ALA A 216 -7.09 -16.70 -8.08
C ALA A 216 -7.47 -16.04 -6.74
N LEU A 217 -7.81 -14.74 -6.75
CA LEU A 217 -8.28 -14.03 -5.56
C LEU A 217 -9.60 -14.61 -5.03
N LYS A 218 -10.56 -14.99 -5.89
CA LYS A 218 -11.80 -15.64 -5.44
C LYS A 218 -11.52 -16.95 -4.72
N ALA A 219 -10.68 -17.80 -5.32
CA ALA A 219 -10.29 -19.09 -4.77
C ALA A 219 -9.54 -18.91 -3.45
N PHE A 220 -8.54 -18.03 -3.42
CA PHE A 220 -7.73 -17.70 -2.24
C PHE A 220 -8.58 -17.26 -1.05
N PHE A 221 -9.46 -16.26 -1.25
CA PHE A 221 -10.32 -15.76 -0.17
C PHE A 221 -11.35 -16.80 0.29
N ARG A 222 -11.84 -17.65 -0.62
CA ARG A 222 -12.78 -18.73 -0.28
C ARG A 222 -12.09 -19.82 0.54
N LYS A 223 -10.92 -20.31 0.08
CA LYS A 223 -10.12 -21.34 0.74
C LYS A 223 -9.77 -20.95 2.17
N HIS A 224 -9.30 -19.71 2.34
CA HIS A 224 -8.84 -19.20 3.63
C HIS A 224 -9.95 -18.52 4.46
N LYS A 225 -11.20 -18.49 3.98
CA LYS A 225 -12.34 -17.86 4.67
C LYS A 225 -12.06 -16.40 5.09
N LEU A 226 -11.31 -15.67 4.26
CA LEU A 226 -10.92 -14.28 4.53
C LEU A 226 -12.13 -13.34 4.35
N PRO A 227 -12.28 -12.30 5.20
CA PRO A 227 -13.28 -11.27 5.00
C PRO A 227 -13.09 -10.58 3.64
N ARG A 228 -14.17 -10.37 2.89
CA ARG A 228 -14.12 -9.73 1.56
C ARG A 228 -14.25 -8.20 1.59
N ARG A 229 -14.33 -7.60 2.78
CA ARG A 229 -14.47 -6.16 3.00
C ARG A 229 -13.35 -5.66 3.91
N GLY A 230 -12.97 -4.40 3.76
CA GLY A 230 -11.87 -3.83 4.56
C GLY A 230 -10.50 -4.31 4.07
N ILE A 231 -10.36 -4.50 2.75
CA ILE A 231 -9.10 -4.92 2.13
C ILE A 231 -8.22 -3.70 1.93
N ARG A 232 -6.97 -3.76 2.39
CA ARG A 232 -5.93 -2.78 2.08
C ARG A 232 -4.95 -3.45 1.13
N LEU A 233 -4.84 -2.93 -0.09
CA LEU A 233 -4.02 -3.52 -1.14
C LEU A 233 -2.63 -2.89 -1.13
N GLY A 234 -1.58 -3.71 -0.99
CA GLY A 234 -0.20 -3.28 -1.18
C GLY A 234 0.22 -3.38 -2.64
N ILE A 235 0.74 -2.28 -3.20
CA ILE A 235 1.31 -2.23 -4.54
C ILE A 235 2.78 -1.78 -4.51
N ALA A 236 3.58 -2.30 -5.42
CA ALA A 236 4.93 -1.82 -5.69
C ALA A 236 5.24 -2.02 -7.18
N ASN A 237 5.71 -0.96 -7.82
CA ASN A 237 6.02 -0.91 -9.24
C ASN A 237 6.94 0.30 -9.48
N ASN A 238 7.80 0.26 -10.50
CA ASN A 238 8.64 1.39 -10.93
C ASN A 238 7.80 2.59 -11.44
N ARG A 239 6.53 2.37 -11.78
CA ARG A 239 5.51 3.38 -12.13
C ARG A 239 4.86 4.07 -10.92
N ILE A 240 5.53 4.02 -9.77
CA ILE A 240 5.12 4.73 -8.56
C ILE A 240 6.31 5.57 -8.08
N GLY A 241 6.12 6.87 -8.02
CA GLY A 241 7.09 7.82 -7.49
C GLY A 241 6.75 8.24 -6.07
N VAL A 242 7.77 8.33 -5.22
CA VAL A 242 7.69 8.94 -3.89
C VAL A 242 8.74 10.04 -3.81
N ARG A 243 8.32 11.25 -3.43
CA ARG A 243 9.18 12.43 -3.36
C ARG A 243 8.78 13.28 -2.16
N THR A 244 9.75 13.99 -1.61
CA THR A 244 9.50 15.02 -0.60
C THR A 244 9.62 16.39 -1.26
N LEU A 245 8.68 17.28 -0.95
CA LEU A 245 8.60 18.63 -1.49
C LEU A 245 8.43 19.63 -0.34
N ASP A 246 9.16 20.73 -0.38
CA ASP A 246 8.98 21.84 0.56
C ASP A 246 8.14 22.94 -0.09
N ILE A 247 7.09 23.36 0.59
CA ILE A 247 6.20 24.42 0.14
C ILE A 247 6.24 25.57 1.13
N VAL A 248 6.71 26.72 0.67
CA VAL A 248 6.93 27.92 1.48
C VAL A 248 5.81 28.92 1.27
N GLY A 249 5.42 29.63 2.33
CA GLY A 249 4.56 30.82 2.27
C GLY A 249 3.06 30.54 2.11
N ILE A 250 2.60 29.29 2.27
CA ILE A 250 1.18 28.93 2.09
C ILE A 250 0.54 28.43 3.39
N ALA A 251 -0.28 29.28 4.00
CA ALA A 251 -1.02 28.96 5.21
C ALA A 251 -2.38 28.27 4.93
N ASP A 252 -3.08 28.68 3.87
CA ASP A 252 -4.42 28.15 3.56
C ASP A 252 -4.34 26.70 3.02
N PRO A 253 -5.06 25.74 3.63
CA PRO A 253 -5.00 24.34 3.21
C PRO A 253 -5.44 24.06 1.76
N LYS A 254 -6.36 24.86 1.20
CA LYS A 254 -6.80 24.66 -0.19
C LYS A 254 -5.77 25.18 -1.17
N GLN A 255 -5.18 26.34 -0.87
CA GLN A 255 -4.05 26.86 -1.62
C GLN A 255 -2.85 25.92 -1.55
N LEU A 256 -2.57 25.33 -0.38
CA LEU A 256 -1.51 24.35 -0.21
C LEU A 256 -1.76 23.11 -1.07
N ALA A 257 -2.97 22.56 -1.06
CA ALA A 257 -3.33 21.41 -1.90
C ALA A 257 -3.16 21.71 -3.40
N ASN A 258 -3.52 22.92 -3.85
CA ASN A 258 -3.33 23.35 -5.23
C ASN A 258 -1.84 23.50 -5.58
N ALA A 259 -1.04 24.08 -4.67
CA ALA A 259 0.39 24.22 -4.84
C ALA A 259 1.10 22.86 -4.90
N ILE A 260 0.73 21.90 -4.04
CA ILE A 260 1.22 20.52 -4.10
C ILE A 260 0.92 19.91 -5.46
N ARG A 261 -0.32 20.06 -5.96
CA ARG A 261 -0.70 19.51 -7.27
C ARG A 261 0.08 20.14 -8.42
N PHE A 262 0.33 21.44 -8.35
CA PHE A 262 1.14 22.16 -9.35
C PHE A 262 2.59 21.69 -9.33
N ARG A 263 3.22 21.64 -8.14
CA ARG A 263 4.59 21.10 -7.97
C ARG A 263 4.71 19.64 -8.39
N ALA A 264 3.68 18.84 -8.13
CA ALA A 264 3.62 17.46 -8.60
C ALA A 264 3.66 17.40 -10.13
N GLN A 265 2.94 18.27 -10.82
CA GLN A 265 2.93 18.31 -12.29
C GLN A 265 4.32 18.62 -12.88
N GLU A 266 5.09 19.53 -12.27
CA GLU A 266 6.46 19.84 -12.68
C GLU A 266 7.41 18.64 -12.50
N ALA A 267 7.17 17.82 -11.49
CA ALA A 267 8.02 16.69 -11.13
C ALA A 267 7.69 15.38 -11.86
N LEU A 268 6.58 15.32 -12.61
CA LEU A 268 6.08 14.08 -13.18
C LEU A 268 6.51 13.87 -14.63
N PRO A 269 6.91 12.63 -14.99
CA PRO A 269 7.17 12.27 -16.39
C PRO A 269 5.88 12.04 -17.19
N ILE A 270 4.70 12.25 -16.59
CA ILE A 270 3.39 11.99 -17.19
C ILE A 270 2.38 13.11 -16.92
N PRO A 271 1.34 13.22 -17.76
CA PRO A 271 0.22 14.12 -17.49
C PRO A 271 -0.43 13.85 -16.13
N VAL A 272 -0.79 14.92 -15.43
CA VAL A 272 -1.37 14.84 -14.08
C VAL A 272 -2.74 14.16 -14.07
N GLU A 273 -3.46 14.19 -15.20
CA GLU A 273 -4.74 13.52 -15.42
C GLU A 273 -4.61 12.00 -15.41
N GLU A 274 -3.49 11.50 -15.93
CA GLU A 274 -3.12 10.08 -15.96
C GLU A 274 -2.47 9.62 -14.64
N ALA A 275 -2.22 10.54 -13.72
CA ALA A 275 -1.67 10.26 -12.41
C ALA A 275 -2.77 10.16 -11.33
N VAL A 276 -2.53 9.28 -10.37
CA VAL A 276 -3.16 9.28 -9.05
C VAL A 276 -2.16 9.90 -8.09
N LEU A 277 -2.57 10.98 -7.44
CA LEU A 277 -1.77 11.72 -6.47
C LEU A 277 -2.35 11.53 -5.07
N ASP A 278 -1.47 11.28 -4.12
CA ASP A 278 -1.77 11.38 -2.69
C ASP A 278 -0.60 12.05 -1.98
N TYR A 279 -0.86 12.72 -0.87
CA TYR A 279 0.19 13.41 -0.13
C TYR A 279 -0.05 13.40 1.37
N ARG A 280 1.05 13.54 2.11
CA ARG A 280 1.03 13.70 3.56
C ARG A 280 2.01 14.77 3.99
N ILE A 281 1.54 15.69 4.82
CA ILE A 281 2.41 16.68 5.48
C ILE A 281 3.27 15.92 6.51
N LEU A 282 4.59 16.06 6.40
CA LEU A 282 5.57 15.44 7.28
C LEU A 282 5.90 16.36 8.46
N SER A 283 6.22 17.61 8.15
CA SER A 283 6.54 18.64 9.14
C SER A 283 6.12 20.02 8.66
N GLU A 284 5.94 20.92 9.62
CA GLU A 284 5.72 22.33 9.37
C GLU A 284 6.75 23.11 10.20
N SER A 285 7.45 24.05 9.55
CA SER A 285 8.44 24.92 10.18
C SER A 285 8.25 26.35 9.65
N GLU A 286 9.08 27.28 10.10
CA GLU A 286 9.09 28.66 9.61
C GLU A 286 10.50 29.01 9.10
N THR A 287 10.59 29.84 8.05
CA THR A 287 11.85 30.45 7.62
C THR A 287 12.30 31.49 8.67
N GLU A 288 13.54 31.96 8.56
CA GLU A 288 14.04 33.09 9.38
C GLU A 288 13.19 34.38 9.20
N GLU A 289 12.52 34.49 8.06
CA GLU A 289 11.63 35.60 7.70
C GLU A 289 10.18 35.39 8.20
N GLY A 290 9.91 34.30 8.92
CA GLY A 290 8.59 33.96 9.47
C GLY A 290 7.63 33.33 8.47
N GLU A 291 8.11 32.88 7.31
CA GLU A 291 7.27 32.21 6.31
C GLU A 291 7.10 30.72 6.65
N ARG A 292 5.87 30.25 6.65
CA ARG A 292 5.57 28.83 6.90
C ARG A 292 6.14 27.95 5.79
N ILE A 293 6.95 26.95 6.17
CA ILE A 293 7.45 25.86 5.32
C ILE A 293 6.66 24.59 5.67
N CYS A 294 6.03 23.97 4.68
CA CYS A 294 5.38 22.67 4.80
C CYS A 294 6.18 21.64 4.03
N ARG A 295 6.80 20.68 4.74
CA ARG A 295 7.46 19.52 4.13
C ARG A 295 6.42 18.45 3.85
N VAL A 296 6.29 18.03 2.60
CA VAL A 296 5.21 17.15 2.13
C VAL A 296 5.80 15.91 1.46
N LEU A 297 5.36 14.73 1.89
CA LEU A 297 5.57 13.48 1.18
C LEU A 297 4.51 13.35 0.10
N LEU A 298 4.92 13.42 -1.15
CA LEU A 298 4.09 13.20 -2.33
C LEU A 298 4.28 11.77 -2.84
N VAL A 299 3.16 11.10 -3.08
CA VAL A 299 3.10 9.81 -3.76
C VAL A 299 2.35 9.97 -5.06
N VAL A 300 2.94 9.46 -6.14
CA VAL A 300 2.33 9.48 -7.47
C VAL A 300 2.36 8.10 -8.09
N ALA A 301 1.24 7.66 -8.65
CA ALA A 301 1.15 6.40 -9.37
C ALA A 301 0.40 6.59 -10.69
N TYR A 302 0.73 5.78 -11.69
CA TYR A 302 -0.05 5.74 -12.93
C TYR A 302 -1.46 5.24 -12.63
N ARG A 303 -2.47 5.97 -13.09
CA ARG A 303 -3.89 5.65 -12.88
C ARG A 303 -4.25 4.28 -13.43
N GLU A 304 -3.78 3.96 -14.64
CA GLU A 304 -4.04 2.67 -15.28
C GLU A 304 -3.61 1.49 -14.41
N LEU A 305 -2.41 1.56 -13.80
CA LEU A 305 -1.89 0.53 -12.89
C LEU A 305 -2.86 0.30 -11.72
N VAL A 306 -3.27 1.38 -11.05
CA VAL A 306 -4.18 1.34 -9.91
C VAL A 306 -5.54 0.77 -10.30
N ASP A 307 -6.10 1.24 -11.41
CA ASP A 307 -7.43 0.86 -11.87
C ASP A 307 -7.51 -0.61 -12.28
N ARG A 308 -6.45 -1.16 -12.90
CA ARG A 308 -6.36 -2.59 -13.26
C ARG A 308 -6.45 -3.48 -12.02
N TYR A 309 -5.67 -3.19 -10.98
CA TYR A 309 -5.72 -3.97 -9.73
C TYR A 309 -7.07 -3.83 -9.02
N LEU A 310 -7.63 -2.61 -8.96
CA LEU A 310 -8.94 -2.39 -8.37
C LEU A 310 -10.04 -3.12 -9.14
N ALA A 311 -9.96 -3.15 -10.47
CA ALA A 311 -10.91 -3.88 -11.32
C ALA A 311 -10.86 -5.39 -11.03
N ALA A 312 -9.67 -5.99 -10.96
CA ALA A 312 -9.51 -7.40 -10.61
C ALA A 312 -10.04 -7.71 -9.20
N CYS A 313 -9.75 -6.85 -8.21
CA CYS A 313 -10.31 -6.98 -6.86
C CYS A 313 -11.84 -6.90 -6.84
N ARG A 314 -12.43 -5.95 -7.58
CA ARG A 314 -13.90 -5.82 -7.69
C ARG A 314 -14.53 -7.04 -8.36
N LYS A 315 -13.94 -7.54 -9.45
CA LYS A 315 -14.39 -8.76 -10.15
C LYS A 315 -14.26 -9.99 -9.26
N ALA A 316 -13.29 -10.00 -8.34
CA ALA A 316 -13.17 -10.99 -7.27
C ALA A 316 -14.19 -10.81 -6.13
N GLY A 317 -15.03 -9.77 -6.14
CA GLY A 317 -15.99 -9.47 -5.08
C GLY A 317 -15.33 -8.97 -3.79
N LEU A 318 -14.17 -8.31 -3.90
CA LEU A 318 -13.46 -7.69 -2.80
C LEU A 318 -13.75 -6.19 -2.72
N THR A 319 -13.95 -5.68 -1.52
CA THR A 319 -14.09 -4.24 -1.26
C THR A 319 -12.78 -3.70 -0.69
N VAL A 320 -11.99 -3.10 -1.57
CA VAL A 320 -10.76 -2.38 -1.23
C VAL A 320 -11.13 -1.06 -0.58
N VAL A 321 -10.57 -0.77 0.59
CA VAL A 321 -10.79 0.46 1.37
C VAL A 321 -9.61 1.41 1.31
N GLY A 322 -8.47 0.94 0.79
CA GLY A 322 -7.27 1.75 0.62
C GLY A 322 -6.19 0.98 -0.11
N ILE A 323 -5.31 1.74 -0.75
CA ILE A 323 -4.09 1.25 -1.38
C ILE A 323 -2.92 1.76 -0.56
N ASP A 324 -1.88 0.96 -0.47
CA ASP A 324 -0.65 1.27 0.26
C ASP A 324 0.55 0.90 -0.59
N LEU A 325 1.69 1.53 -0.32
CA LEU A 325 2.94 1.15 -0.95
C LEU A 325 3.58 0.02 -0.17
N GLU A 326 4.15 -0.94 -0.90
CA GLU A 326 4.87 -2.05 -0.28
C GLU A 326 6.01 -1.57 0.62
N ALA A 327 6.74 -0.52 0.20
CA ALA A 327 7.80 0.11 0.98
C ALA A 327 7.29 0.60 2.35
N PHE A 328 6.16 1.29 2.36
CA PHE A 328 5.58 1.82 3.60
C PHE A 328 5.04 0.68 4.47
N ALA A 329 4.44 -0.34 3.86
CA ALA A 329 3.99 -1.54 4.57
C ALA A 329 5.16 -2.32 5.18
N LEU A 330 6.28 -2.45 4.47
CA LEU A 330 7.51 -3.09 4.93
C LEU A 330 8.03 -2.39 6.18
N LEU A 331 8.22 -1.07 6.11
CA LEU A 331 8.69 -0.28 7.25
C LEU A 331 7.76 -0.43 8.48
N ARG A 332 6.44 -0.31 8.27
CA ARG A 332 5.46 -0.50 9.36
C ARG A 332 5.42 -1.91 9.93
N SER A 333 5.89 -2.92 9.17
CA SER A 333 5.95 -4.30 9.64
C SER A 333 7.19 -4.61 10.47
N LEU A 334 8.27 -3.87 10.25
CA LEU A 334 9.53 -4.01 10.97
C LEU A 334 9.56 -3.18 12.25
N SER A 335 8.93 -1.99 12.23
CA SER A 335 8.91 -1.10 13.38
C SER A 335 7.60 -0.34 13.45
N ALA A 336 7.08 -0.17 14.66
CA ALA A 336 6.02 0.80 14.89
C ALA A 336 6.59 2.21 14.62
N PRO A 337 5.85 3.10 13.95
CA PRO A 337 6.31 4.48 13.78
C PRO A 337 6.58 5.09 15.16
N ARG A 338 7.78 5.68 15.33
CA ARG A 338 8.12 6.42 16.54
C ARG A 338 7.16 7.58 16.74
N ARG A 339 6.93 7.94 17.99
CA ARG A 339 6.18 9.16 18.31
C ARG A 339 7.06 10.39 18.13
N ALA A 340 6.43 11.53 17.86
CA ALA A 340 7.13 12.79 17.59
C ALA A 340 7.94 13.32 18.80
N ASP A 341 7.63 12.84 20.01
CA ASP A 341 8.32 13.16 21.26
C ASP A 341 9.49 12.22 21.59
N GLU A 342 9.70 11.16 20.81
CA GLU A 342 10.83 10.25 20.97
C GLU A 342 12.08 10.83 20.28
N ALA A 343 13.25 10.64 20.91
CA ALA A 343 14.52 11.11 20.35
C ALA A 343 14.75 10.57 18.93
N ALA A 344 15.37 11.40 18.08
CA ALA A 344 15.80 10.98 16.75
C ALA A 344 16.74 9.77 16.88
N PRO A 345 16.67 8.79 15.96
CA PRO A 345 17.52 7.62 16.04
C PRO A 345 18.94 8.01 15.65
N GLU A 346 19.90 7.25 16.15
CA GLU A 346 21.31 7.42 15.76
C GLU A 346 21.57 6.98 14.31
N ALA A 347 20.70 6.15 13.73
CA ALA A 347 20.84 5.63 12.38
C ALA A 347 19.49 5.50 11.65
N ALA A 348 19.54 5.61 10.32
CA ALA A 348 18.40 5.34 9.45
C ALA A 348 18.07 3.85 9.40
N LEU A 349 16.77 3.51 9.38
CA LEU A 349 16.31 2.15 9.11
C LEU A 349 16.28 1.92 7.59
N VAL A 350 17.13 1.01 7.11
CA VAL A 350 17.12 0.52 5.73
C VAL A 350 16.45 -0.85 5.68
N ALA A 351 15.42 -0.99 4.85
CA ALA A 351 14.66 -2.22 4.70
C ALA A 351 14.62 -2.66 3.23
N VAL A 352 14.90 -3.95 3.00
CA VAL A 352 14.86 -4.56 1.67
C VAL A 352 13.94 -5.76 1.68
N ALA A 353 12.88 -5.71 0.87
CA ALA A 353 12.01 -6.85 0.60
C ALA A 353 12.34 -7.45 -0.76
N ILE A 354 12.95 -8.64 -0.76
CA ILE A 354 13.30 -9.37 -1.98
C ILE A 354 12.11 -10.22 -2.43
N GLY A 355 11.59 -9.92 -3.62
CA GLY A 355 10.48 -10.65 -4.24
C GLY A 355 10.93 -11.62 -5.32
N HIS A 356 9.98 -12.10 -6.13
CA HIS A 356 10.26 -12.98 -7.27
C HIS A 356 10.83 -12.22 -8.47
N ASP A 357 10.12 -11.19 -8.95
CA ASP A 357 10.56 -10.39 -10.11
C ASP A 357 11.29 -9.10 -9.73
N ARG A 358 11.09 -8.64 -8.50
CA ARG A 358 11.52 -7.31 -8.05
C ARG A 358 11.84 -7.29 -6.57
N SER A 359 12.63 -6.31 -6.17
CA SER A 359 12.95 -6.02 -4.78
C SER A 359 12.54 -4.60 -4.43
N THR A 360 12.03 -4.41 -3.22
CA THR A 360 11.65 -3.07 -2.71
C THR A 360 12.68 -2.64 -1.70
N PHE A 361 13.35 -1.51 -1.96
CA PHE A 361 14.28 -0.83 -1.07
C PHE A 361 13.57 0.36 -0.43
N ALA A 362 13.70 0.53 0.88
CA ALA A 362 13.10 1.63 1.62
C ALA A 362 14.05 2.14 2.71
N VAL A 363 14.12 3.46 2.89
CA VAL A 363 14.86 4.13 3.94
C VAL A 363 13.89 4.97 4.76
N SER A 364 14.07 4.93 6.07
CA SER A 364 13.18 5.56 7.05
C SER A 364 13.97 6.15 8.19
N ASP A 365 13.57 7.34 8.65
CA ASP A 365 14.02 7.91 9.92
C ASP A 365 13.36 7.19 11.10
N GLY A 366 12.43 6.25 10.89
CA GLY A 366 11.65 5.57 11.93
C GLY A 366 10.30 6.23 12.22
N THR A 367 9.99 7.37 11.59
CA THR A 367 8.66 7.99 11.57
C THR A 367 8.01 7.88 10.20
N VAL A 368 8.78 8.14 9.14
CA VAL A 368 8.32 8.24 7.75
C VAL A 368 9.29 7.56 6.79
N CYS A 369 8.75 7.11 5.64
CA CYS A 369 9.59 6.63 4.55
C CYS A 369 10.14 7.83 3.79
N GLU A 370 11.43 8.10 3.90
CA GLU A 370 12.06 9.21 3.21
C GLU A 370 12.42 8.86 1.77
N PHE A 371 12.88 7.63 1.56
CA PHE A 371 13.31 7.16 0.25
C PHE A 371 12.80 5.75 -0.01
N THR A 372 12.39 5.51 -1.25
CA THR A 372 12.09 4.16 -1.72
C THR A 372 12.45 4.00 -3.17
N ARG A 373 12.91 2.79 -3.51
CA ARG A 373 13.24 2.38 -4.86
C ARG A 373 12.74 0.96 -5.10
N VAL A 374 12.24 0.71 -6.29
CA VAL A 374 11.95 -0.64 -6.77
C VAL A 374 13.09 -1.05 -7.70
N LEU A 375 13.73 -2.17 -7.40
CA LEU A 375 14.79 -2.78 -8.20
C LEU A 375 14.19 -3.92 -9.01
N GLU A 376 14.52 -3.99 -10.30
CA GLU A 376 14.07 -5.04 -11.23
C GLU A 376 14.91 -6.32 -11.09
N TRP A 377 15.12 -6.71 -9.83
CA TRP A 377 15.86 -7.89 -9.45
C TRP A 377 15.08 -8.66 -8.39
N GLY A 378 14.99 -9.97 -8.53
CA GLY A 378 14.37 -10.85 -7.56
C GLY A 378 14.78 -12.31 -7.73
N GLY A 379 14.12 -13.20 -6.99
CA GLY A 379 14.43 -14.64 -7.00
C GLY A 379 14.34 -15.32 -8.37
N HIS A 380 13.63 -14.74 -9.35
CA HIS A 380 13.61 -15.23 -10.73
C HIS A 380 14.98 -15.10 -11.42
N ALA A 381 15.77 -14.07 -11.09
CA ALA A 381 17.12 -13.91 -11.63
C ALA A 381 18.03 -15.08 -11.22
N LEU A 382 17.83 -15.61 -10.01
CA LEU A 382 18.51 -16.82 -9.54
C LEU A 382 18.02 -18.07 -10.26
N ASP A 383 16.70 -18.19 -10.47
CA ASP A 383 16.12 -19.31 -11.24
C ASP A 383 16.70 -19.34 -12.67
N ALA A 384 16.77 -18.18 -13.34
CA ALA A 384 17.33 -18.05 -14.68
C ALA A 384 18.83 -18.38 -14.73
N ALA A 385 19.61 -17.94 -13.74
CA ALA A 385 21.05 -18.22 -13.69
C ALA A 385 21.35 -19.71 -13.45
N VAL A 386 20.61 -20.36 -12.54
CA VAL A 386 20.74 -21.80 -12.30
C VAL A 386 20.28 -22.59 -13.52
N ALA A 387 19.16 -22.20 -14.13
CA ALA A 387 18.66 -22.81 -15.36
C ALA A 387 19.71 -22.77 -16.48
N GLN A 388 20.34 -21.61 -16.69
CA GLN A 388 21.39 -21.44 -17.70
C GLN A 388 22.64 -22.27 -17.38
N ALA A 389 23.08 -22.29 -16.12
CA ALA A 389 24.29 -23.01 -15.72
C ALA A 389 24.16 -24.54 -15.84
N LEU A 390 22.94 -25.07 -15.71
CA LEU A 390 22.65 -26.50 -15.69
C LEU A 390 21.93 -27.01 -16.94
N ASP A 391 21.71 -26.14 -17.94
CA ASP A 391 20.89 -26.43 -19.14
C ASP A 391 19.49 -26.97 -18.79
N LEU A 392 18.83 -26.30 -17.85
CA LEU A 392 17.49 -26.62 -17.36
C LEU A 392 16.48 -25.54 -17.75
N THR A 393 15.19 -25.86 -17.59
CA THR A 393 14.13 -24.84 -17.65
C THR A 393 13.98 -24.12 -16.29
N PRO A 394 13.52 -22.86 -16.24
CA PRO A 394 13.33 -22.14 -14.98
C PRO A 394 12.46 -22.88 -13.92
N PRO A 395 11.36 -23.58 -14.28
CA PRO A 395 10.61 -24.38 -13.31
C PRO A 395 11.40 -25.54 -12.71
N GLN A 396 12.37 -26.11 -13.43
CA GLN A 396 13.26 -27.16 -12.92
C GLN A 396 14.38 -26.59 -12.04
N ALA A 397 14.79 -25.34 -12.27
CA ALA A 397 15.82 -24.67 -11.49
C ALA A 397 15.32 -24.19 -10.11
N GLU A 398 14.02 -23.90 -9.96
CA GLU A 398 13.44 -23.34 -8.74
C GLU A 398 13.63 -24.23 -7.49
N PRO A 399 13.39 -25.56 -7.55
CA PRO A 399 13.66 -26.45 -6.43
C PRO A 399 15.15 -26.51 -6.09
N ILE A 400 16.02 -26.53 -7.11
CA ILE A 400 17.48 -26.57 -6.93
C ILE A 400 17.95 -25.33 -6.17
N LYS A 401 17.51 -24.13 -6.61
CA LYS A 401 17.79 -22.86 -5.93
C LYS A 401 17.41 -22.91 -4.44
N ARG A 402 16.29 -23.55 -4.09
CA ARG A 402 15.82 -23.65 -2.68
C ARG A 402 16.68 -24.57 -1.83
N THR A 403 17.29 -25.59 -2.41
CA THR A 403 18.12 -26.58 -1.71
C THR A 403 19.61 -26.24 -1.72
N LEU A 404 20.05 -25.40 -2.66
CA LEU A 404 21.45 -25.07 -2.85
C LEU A 404 21.97 -24.12 -1.76
N SER A 405 23.04 -24.52 -1.07
CA SER A 405 23.80 -23.63 -0.19
C SER A 405 24.77 -22.76 -1.00
N LEU A 406 24.86 -21.48 -0.65
CA LEU A 406 25.89 -20.57 -1.19
C LEU A 406 27.27 -20.80 -0.57
N ALA A 407 27.34 -21.44 0.59
CA ALA A 407 28.60 -21.86 1.22
C ALA A 407 29.06 -23.21 0.65
N VAL A 408 30.35 -23.54 0.83
CA VAL A 408 30.87 -24.86 0.48
C VAL A 408 30.13 -25.92 1.29
N GLY A 409 29.59 -26.91 0.61
CA GLY A 409 28.71 -27.92 1.20
C GLY A 409 28.35 -29.00 0.18
N PRO A 410 27.74 -30.09 0.64
CA PRO A 410 27.44 -31.26 -0.19
C PRO A 410 26.49 -30.90 -1.34
N ALA A 411 26.65 -31.61 -2.46
CA ALA A 411 25.74 -31.54 -3.59
C ALA A 411 24.30 -31.90 -3.16
N PRO A 412 23.28 -31.13 -3.60
CA PRO A 412 21.89 -31.54 -3.45
C PRO A 412 21.63 -32.87 -4.18
N GLU A 413 20.64 -33.63 -3.70
CA GLU A 413 20.25 -34.89 -4.35
C GLU A 413 19.94 -34.66 -5.84
N GLY A 414 20.56 -35.45 -6.71
CA GLY A 414 20.37 -35.40 -8.16
C GLY A 414 21.30 -34.45 -8.92
N LEU A 415 22.21 -33.73 -8.24
CA LEU A 415 23.27 -32.95 -8.89
C LEU A 415 24.64 -33.59 -8.64
N THR A 416 25.52 -33.50 -9.62
CA THR A 416 26.96 -33.77 -9.42
C THR A 416 27.62 -32.63 -8.65
N ASP A 417 28.81 -32.87 -8.09
CA ASP A 417 29.60 -31.82 -7.44
C ASP A 417 29.94 -30.69 -8.42
N GLU A 418 30.25 -31.03 -9.67
CA GLU A 418 30.54 -30.05 -10.74
C GLU A 418 29.30 -29.18 -11.05
N GLN A 419 28.13 -29.79 -11.21
CA GLN A 419 26.87 -29.06 -11.41
C GLN A 419 26.54 -28.18 -10.21
N THR A 420 26.77 -28.67 -9.00
CA THR A 420 26.55 -27.93 -7.76
C THR A 420 27.42 -26.67 -7.71
N GLU A 421 28.71 -26.78 -8.01
CA GLU A 421 29.61 -25.62 -8.04
C GLU A 421 29.25 -24.65 -9.18
N ALA A 422 28.87 -25.14 -10.36
CA ALA A 422 28.44 -24.30 -11.48
C ALA A 422 27.17 -23.48 -11.11
N ALA A 423 26.16 -24.11 -10.52
CA ALA A 423 24.96 -23.44 -10.06
C ALA A 423 25.25 -22.44 -8.94
N ARG A 424 26.15 -22.78 -8.01
CA ARG A 424 26.55 -21.91 -6.90
C ARG A 424 27.27 -20.66 -7.40
N GLU A 425 28.21 -20.82 -8.32
CA GLU A 425 28.93 -19.70 -8.93
C GLU A 425 27.98 -18.78 -9.70
N ALA A 426 27.03 -19.35 -10.45
CA ALA A 426 26.00 -18.57 -11.14
C ALA A 426 25.12 -17.76 -10.17
N MET A 427 24.69 -18.36 -9.05
CA MET A 427 23.94 -17.66 -8.01
C MET A 427 24.77 -16.56 -7.34
N ARG A 428 26.04 -16.83 -7.00
CA ARG A 428 26.94 -15.84 -6.38
C ARG A 428 27.11 -14.61 -7.25
N ARG A 429 27.31 -14.78 -8.56
CA ARG A 429 27.39 -13.65 -9.52
C ARG A 429 26.13 -12.79 -9.50
N GLN A 430 24.95 -13.42 -9.51
CA GLN A 430 23.69 -12.68 -9.46
C GLN A 430 23.48 -11.93 -8.14
N VAL A 431 23.84 -12.56 -7.02
CA VAL A 431 23.77 -11.91 -5.70
C VAL A 431 24.75 -10.73 -5.62
N GLN A 432 25.96 -10.86 -6.16
CA GLN A 432 26.94 -9.77 -6.20
C GLN A 432 26.44 -8.58 -7.04
N THR A 433 25.84 -8.85 -8.20
CA THR A 433 25.20 -7.79 -9.01
C THR A 433 24.13 -7.07 -8.21
N PHE A 434 23.24 -7.80 -7.52
CA PHE A 434 22.20 -7.20 -6.69
C PHE A 434 22.77 -6.40 -5.51
N ALA A 435 23.83 -6.88 -4.86
CA ALA A 435 24.50 -6.16 -3.78
C ALA A 435 25.03 -4.80 -4.26
N ARG A 436 25.61 -4.74 -5.47
CA ARG A 436 26.05 -3.47 -6.08
C ARG A 436 24.89 -2.51 -6.33
N GLU A 437 23.73 -3.02 -6.77
CA GLU A 437 22.53 -2.18 -6.95
C GLU A 437 21.98 -1.63 -5.63
N LEU A 438 22.02 -2.42 -4.55
CA LEU A 438 21.65 -1.96 -3.22
C LEU A 438 22.59 -0.87 -2.72
N VAL A 439 23.91 -1.06 -2.87
CA VAL A 439 24.93 -0.06 -2.55
C VAL A 439 24.73 1.22 -3.34
N SER A 440 24.54 1.11 -4.66
CA SER A 440 24.27 2.27 -5.53
C SER A 440 23.00 3.01 -5.11
N SER A 441 21.97 2.29 -4.68
CA SER A 441 20.71 2.89 -4.20
C SER A 441 20.88 3.63 -2.88
N LEU A 442 21.72 3.12 -1.98
CA LEU A 442 22.06 3.79 -0.73
C LEU A 442 22.92 5.03 -0.97
N GLN A 443 23.95 4.94 -1.82
CA GLN A 443 24.79 6.09 -2.20
C GLN A 443 23.98 7.20 -2.87
N PHE A 444 23.04 6.83 -3.75
CA PHE A 444 22.13 7.79 -4.36
C PHE A 444 21.24 8.51 -3.33
N TYR A 445 20.80 7.80 -2.28
CA TYR A 445 20.07 8.43 -1.19
C TYR A 445 20.96 9.38 -0.38
N GLN A 446 22.18 8.97 -0.02
CA GLN A 446 23.14 9.78 0.73
C GLN A 446 23.60 11.04 -0.04
N GLY A 447 23.53 11.02 -1.37
CA GLY A 447 23.82 12.19 -2.20
C GLY A 447 22.70 13.24 -2.22
N GLN A 448 21.52 12.96 -1.65
CA GLN A 448 20.40 13.90 -1.65
C GLN A 448 20.50 14.89 -0.47
N PRO A 449 20.14 16.18 -0.67
CA PRO A 449 20.08 17.14 0.42
C PRO A 449 19.15 16.67 1.55
N GLY A 450 19.67 16.66 2.78
CA GLY A 450 18.89 16.27 3.97
C GLY A 450 18.68 14.76 4.13
N SER A 451 19.52 13.92 3.51
CA SER A 451 19.54 12.48 3.77
C SER A 451 19.92 12.15 5.21
N LEU A 452 19.39 11.04 5.72
CA LEU A 452 19.77 10.47 7.01
C LEU A 452 21.09 9.71 6.85
N GLY A 453 22.19 10.31 7.29
CA GLY A 453 23.51 9.66 7.28
C GLY A 453 24.65 10.63 7.06
#